data_AF-A0ABD2CIW2-F1
#
_entry.id   AF-A0ABD2CIW2-F1
#
_cell.length_a   1.000
_cell.length_b   1.000
_cell.length_c   1.000
_cell.angle_alpha   90.00
_cell.angle_beta   90.00
_cell.angle_gamma   90.00
#
_symmetry.space_group_name_H-M   'P 1'
#
loop_
_entity.id
_entity.type
_entity.pdbx_description
1 polymer ?
#
loop_
_entity_poly.entity_id
_entity_poly.type
_entity_poly.pdbx_seq_one_letter_code
_entity_poly.pdbx_strand_id
1 'polypeptide(L)'
;MKARIVIVFSLAVIVASCQGQDDMNRLTDKSFVRKQLDCILERRPCDKIGQNMKDLIPIIAYNNCQRCNPLLKQRYAKLRNFMLHHYPNEWNAIIQHYSKRLSIQG
;
A
#
# COMPACT_ATOMS: atom_id res chain seq x y z
N MET A 1 34.14 28.11 40.66
CA MET A 1 34.09 27.80 39.22
C MET A 1 32.98 26.79 38.95
N LYS A 2 31.86 27.28 38.42
CA LYS A 2 30.80 26.62 37.62
C LYS A 2 30.75 25.08 37.65
N ALA A 3 30.04 24.49 38.61
CA ALA A 3 29.47 23.15 38.44
C ALA A 3 28.26 23.29 37.49
N ARG A 4 28.54 23.06 36.21
CA ARG A 4 27.56 23.19 35.12
C ARG A 4 26.57 22.03 35.19
N ILE A 5 25.29 22.37 35.38
CA ILE A 5 24.17 21.82 34.60
C ILE A 5 24.15 20.28 34.54
N VAL A 6 23.95 19.62 35.68
CA VAL A 6 23.51 18.21 35.73
C VAL A 6 21.99 18.12 35.98
N ILE A 7 21.32 19.25 36.22
CA ILE A 7 19.86 19.31 36.44
C ILE A 7 19.14 19.86 35.18
N VAL A 8 19.62 19.45 34.00
CA VAL A 8 18.84 19.52 32.74
C VAL A 8 18.84 18.12 32.10
N PHE A 9 18.80 17.09 32.93
CA PHE A 9 18.56 15.70 32.51
C PHE A 9 17.17 15.20 32.92
N SER A 10 16.30 16.08 33.43
CA SER A 10 14.98 15.73 33.98
C SER A 10 13.79 16.16 33.11
N LEU A 11 14.00 16.73 31.92
CA LEU A 11 12.91 17.23 31.06
C LEU A 11 13.05 16.86 29.56
N ALA A 12 13.68 15.72 29.24
CA ALA A 12 13.85 15.31 27.84
C ALA A 12 13.64 13.80 27.59
N VAL A 13 12.73 13.15 28.30
CA VAL A 13 12.28 11.77 27.96
C VAL A 13 10.76 11.66 27.95
N ILE A 14 10.09 12.64 27.35
CA ILE A 14 8.72 12.45 26.82
C ILE A 14 8.67 13.09 25.44
N VAL A 15 9.43 12.54 24.50
CA VAL A 15 9.11 12.72 23.10
C VAL A 15 8.61 11.37 22.60
N ALA A 16 7.29 11.21 22.69
CA ALA A 16 6.53 10.22 21.97
C ALA A 16 6.64 10.48 20.47
N SER A 17 7.77 10.14 19.87
CA SER A 17 7.90 10.09 18.42
C SER A 17 7.49 8.69 17.96
N CYS A 18 6.19 8.50 17.72
CA CYS A 18 5.73 7.44 16.82
C CYS A 18 6.29 7.76 15.42
N GLN A 19 7.52 7.35 15.12
CA GLN A 19 8.06 7.41 13.78
C GLN A 19 7.38 6.31 12.97
N GLY A 20 6.29 6.68 12.29
CA GLY A 20 5.78 5.92 11.16
C GLY A 20 6.93 5.74 10.17
N GLN A 21 7.44 4.52 10.08
CA GLN A 21 8.55 4.18 9.21
C GLN A 21 8.06 4.21 7.76
N ASP A 22 8.70 5.04 6.96
CA ASP A 22 8.48 5.22 5.54
C ASP A 22 8.47 3.87 4.77
N ASP A 23 7.27 3.46 4.33
CA ASP A 23 6.94 2.26 3.54
C ASP A 23 7.49 2.29 2.09
N MET A 24 8.47 3.14 1.76
CA MET A 24 8.98 3.27 0.38
C MET A 24 9.99 2.20 -0.02
N ASN A 25 10.56 1.44 0.93
CA ASN A 25 11.55 0.39 0.63
C ASN A 25 10.93 -1.00 0.33
N ARG A 26 9.60 -1.12 0.37
CA ARG A 26 8.91 -2.41 0.17
C ARG A 26 8.60 -2.72 -1.28
N LEU A 27 8.61 -1.71 -2.15
CA LEU A 27 8.41 -1.86 -3.60
C LEU A 27 9.68 -2.37 -4.31
N THR A 28 10.85 -2.28 -3.65
CA THR A 28 12.15 -2.81 -4.12
C THR A 28 12.29 -4.31 -3.88
N ASP A 29 11.56 -4.86 -2.90
CA ASP A 29 11.54 -6.29 -2.61
C ASP A 29 10.52 -7.01 -3.51
N LYS A 30 11.01 -7.57 -4.62
CA LYS A 30 10.21 -8.39 -5.55
C LYS A 30 9.49 -9.54 -4.85
N SER A 31 10.07 -10.11 -3.78
CA SER A 31 9.45 -11.19 -3.03
C SER A 31 8.24 -10.70 -2.24
N PHE A 32 8.32 -9.50 -1.65
CA PHE A 32 7.20 -8.87 -0.99
C PHE A 32 6.08 -8.57 -1.97
N VAL A 33 6.39 -7.92 -3.10
CA VAL A 33 5.39 -7.62 -4.14
C VAL A 33 4.69 -8.89 -4.61
N ARG A 34 5.44 -9.95 -4.89
CA ARG A 34 4.87 -11.23 -5.34
C ARG A 34 3.96 -11.86 -4.29
N LYS A 35 4.33 -11.82 -3.00
CA LYS A 35 3.46 -12.28 -1.90
C LYS A 35 2.14 -11.51 -1.86
N GLN A 36 2.16 -10.20 -2.08
CA GLN A 36 0.93 -9.40 -2.10
C GLN A 36 0.08 -9.73 -3.34
N LEU A 37 0.70 -9.87 -4.51
CA LEU A 37 0.00 -10.24 -5.76
C LEU A 37 -0.65 -11.61 -5.67
N ASP A 38 0.06 -12.62 -5.16
CA ASP A 38 -0.49 -13.96 -4.97
C ASP A 38 -1.66 -13.95 -3.98
N CYS A 39 -1.61 -13.13 -2.93
CA CYS A 39 -2.74 -12.94 -2.03
C CYS A 39 -3.95 -12.36 -2.78
N ILE A 40 -3.75 -11.27 -3.52
CA ILE A 40 -4.78 -10.59 -4.30
C ILE A 40 -5.45 -11.56 -5.28
N LEU A 41 -4.66 -12.44 -5.91
CA LEU A 41 -5.11 -13.47 -6.84
C LEU A 41 -5.64 -14.75 -6.16
N GLU A 42 -5.83 -14.74 -4.84
CA GLU A 42 -6.34 -15.87 -4.05
C GLU A 42 -5.48 -17.15 -4.15
N ARG A 43 -4.19 -17.02 -4.48
CA ARG A 43 -3.22 -18.13 -4.54
C ARG A 43 -2.59 -18.45 -3.18
N ARG A 44 -2.77 -17.57 -2.20
CA ARG A 44 -2.26 -17.70 -0.83
C ARG A 44 -3.08 -16.88 0.16
N PRO A 45 -2.99 -17.16 1.47
CA PRO A 45 -3.52 -16.29 2.50
C PRO A 45 -2.92 -14.88 2.46
N CYS A 46 -3.76 -13.90 2.77
CA CYS A 46 -3.38 -12.50 2.84
C CYS A 46 -2.88 -12.12 4.24
N ASP A 47 -1.90 -11.22 4.29
CA ASP A 47 -1.61 -10.47 5.51
C ASP A 47 -2.50 -9.22 5.57
N LYS A 48 -2.34 -8.39 6.62
CA LYS A 48 -3.11 -7.15 6.80
C LYS A 48 -2.98 -6.18 5.61
N ILE A 49 -1.82 -6.16 4.95
CA ILE A 49 -1.56 -5.25 3.82
C ILE A 49 -2.25 -5.77 2.57
N GLY A 50 -2.10 -7.06 2.29
CA GLY A 50 -2.76 -7.71 1.17
C GLY A 50 -4.29 -7.62 1.29
N GLN A 51 -4.84 -7.76 2.50
CA GLN A 51 -6.26 -7.57 2.74
C GLN A 51 -6.71 -6.13 2.44
N ASN A 52 -6.00 -5.12 2.94
CA ASN A 52 -6.29 -3.72 2.62
C ASN A 52 -6.24 -3.45 1.10
N MET A 53 -5.29 -4.05 0.39
CA MET A 53 -5.22 -3.94 -1.07
C MET A 53 -6.43 -4.59 -1.74
N LYS A 54 -6.84 -5.78 -1.32
CA LYS A 54 -8.05 -6.45 -1.85
C LYS A 54 -9.29 -5.58 -1.74
N ASP A 55 -9.48 -4.94 -0.58
CA ASP A 55 -10.67 -4.12 -0.32
C ASP A 55 -10.67 -2.84 -1.18
N LEU A 56 -9.48 -2.31 -1.51
CA LEU A 56 -9.32 -1.13 -2.35
C LEU A 56 -9.48 -1.42 -3.84
N ILE A 57 -9.16 -2.64 -4.30
CA ILE A 57 -9.18 -2.98 -5.73
C ILE A 57 -10.55 -2.71 -6.39
N PRO A 58 -11.70 -3.11 -5.82
CA PRO A 58 -13.01 -2.79 -6.38
C PRO A 58 -13.18 -1.28 -6.63
N ILE A 59 -12.74 -0.44 -5.69
CA ILE A 59 -12.89 1.01 -5.74
C ILE A 59 -12.04 1.63 -6.85
N ILE A 60 -10.77 1.22 -6.96
CA ILE A 60 -9.82 1.79 -7.93
C ILE A 60 -9.95 1.17 -9.33
N ALA A 61 -10.41 -0.09 -9.43
CA ALA A 61 -10.67 -0.77 -10.70
C ALA A 61 -12.00 -0.32 -11.32
N TYR A 62 -13.00 0.04 -10.51
CA TYR A 62 -14.28 0.55 -11.00
C TYR A 62 -14.09 1.80 -11.86
N ASN A 63 -14.48 1.71 -13.13
CA ASN A 63 -14.31 2.76 -14.15
C ASN A 63 -12.89 3.35 -14.19
N ASN A 64 -11.85 2.55 -13.93
CA ASN A 64 -10.45 3.01 -13.90
C ASN A 64 -10.24 4.24 -13.00
N CYS A 65 -10.86 4.23 -11.81
CA CYS A 65 -10.70 5.27 -10.79
C CYS A 65 -11.22 6.66 -11.23
N GLN A 66 -12.20 6.73 -12.15
CA GLN A 66 -12.79 8.01 -12.60
C GLN A 66 -13.45 8.81 -11.48
N ARG A 67 -14.04 8.14 -10.49
CA ARG A 67 -14.72 8.76 -9.34
C ARG A 67 -13.86 8.87 -8.08
N CYS A 68 -12.58 8.50 -8.15
CA CYS A 68 -11.67 8.61 -7.03
C CYS A 68 -11.33 10.07 -6.71
N ASN A 69 -11.01 10.35 -5.44
CA ASN A 69 -10.42 11.63 -5.08
C ASN A 69 -9.04 11.84 -5.78
N PRO A 70 -8.58 13.10 -5.94
CA PRO A 70 -7.36 13.38 -6.71
C PRO A 70 -6.10 12.66 -6.20
N LEU A 71 -5.96 12.56 -4.88
CA LEU A 71 -4.81 11.90 -4.25
C LEU A 71 -4.79 10.40 -4.56
N LEU A 72 -5.94 9.73 -4.43
CA LEU A 72 -6.09 8.31 -4.73
C LEU A 72 -5.88 8.04 -6.21
N LYS A 73 -6.39 8.91 -7.10
CA LYS A 73 -6.17 8.81 -8.55
C LYS A 73 -4.69 8.89 -8.92
N GLN A 74 -3.94 9.82 -8.31
CA GLN A 74 -2.49 9.93 -8.51
C GLN A 74 -1.74 8.68 -8.01
N ARG A 75 -2.09 8.17 -6.83
CA ARG A 75 -1.50 6.96 -6.25
C ARG A 75 -1.79 5.74 -7.12
N TYR A 76 -3.03 5.59 -7.58
CA TYR A 76 -3.44 4.53 -8.49
C TYR A 76 -2.69 4.59 -9.83
N ALA A 77 -2.54 5.77 -10.43
CA ALA A 77 -1.79 5.93 -11.68
C ALA A 77 -0.33 5.46 -11.54
N LYS A 78 0.34 5.79 -10.43
CA LYS A 78 1.70 5.31 -10.14
C LYS A 78 1.74 3.79 -9.99
N LEU A 79 0.82 3.21 -9.21
CA LEU A 79 0.72 1.77 -9.03
C LEU A 79 0.45 1.05 -10.36
N ARG A 80 -0.51 1.53 -11.15
CA ARG A 80 -0.86 0.99 -12.47
C ARG A 80 0.36 1.01 -13.39
N ASN A 81 1.07 2.13 -13.46
CA ASN A 81 2.26 2.22 -14.31
C ASN A 81 3.35 1.24 -13.87
N PHE A 82 3.62 1.13 -12.56
CA PHE A 82 4.55 0.13 -12.03
C PHE A 82 4.14 -1.30 -12.39
N MET A 83 2.87 -1.66 -12.18
CA MET A 83 2.32 -2.97 -12.49
C MET A 83 2.40 -3.29 -13.99
N LEU A 84 2.02 -2.36 -14.86
CA LEU A 84 2.09 -2.57 -16.31
C LEU A 84 3.52 -2.75 -16.82
N HIS A 85 4.50 -2.08 -16.21
CA HIS A 85 5.89 -2.23 -16.61
C HIS A 85 6.54 -3.50 -16.07
N HIS A 86 6.19 -3.92 -14.84
CA HIS A 86 6.95 -4.97 -14.12
C HIS A 86 6.18 -6.29 -13.96
N TYR A 87 4.84 -6.24 -13.93
CA TYR A 87 3.94 -7.37 -13.65
C TYR A 87 2.67 -7.34 -14.54
N PRO A 88 2.80 -7.24 -15.87
CA PRO A 88 1.65 -7.05 -16.77
C PRO A 88 0.67 -8.24 -16.77
N ASN A 89 1.18 -9.45 -16.59
CA ASN A 89 0.35 -10.66 -16.55
C ASN A 89 -0.50 -10.71 -15.28
N GLU A 90 0.11 -10.41 -14.13
CA GLU A 90 -0.56 -10.32 -12.84
C GLU A 90 -1.57 -9.17 -12.85
N TRP A 91 -1.23 -8.03 -13.43
CA TRP A 91 -2.16 -6.91 -13.61
C TRP A 91 -3.42 -7.36 -14.36
N ASN A 92 -3.25 -8.02 -15.52
CA ASN A 92 -4.36 -8.51 -16.31
C ASN A 92 -5.20 -9.55 -15.54
N ALA A 93 -4.56 -10.46 -14.81
CA ALA A 93 -5.24 -11.45 -13.98
C ALA A 93 -6.07 -10.79 -12.86
N ILE A 94 -5.53 -9.74 -12.21
CA ILE A 94 -6.24 -8.97 -11.19
C ILE A 94 -7.46 -8.30 -11.81
N ILE A 95 -7.29 -7.52 -12.89
CA ILE A 95 -8.40 -6.83 -13.53
C ILE A 95 -9.47 -7.83 -14.00
N GLN A 96 -9.08 -8.99 -14.54
CA GLN A 96 -10.03 -10.03 -14.94
C GLN A 96 -10.79 -10.64 -13.74
N HIS A 97 -10.10 -10.93 -12.64
CA HIS A 97 -10.70 -11.49 -11.43
C HIS A 97 -11.75 -10.55 -10.83
N TYR A 98 -11.39 -9.26 -10.71
CA TYR A 98 -12.25 -8.28 -10.05
C TYR A 98 -13.31 -7.67 -10.99
N SER A 99 -13.05 -7.54 -12.30
CA SER A 99 -14.08 -7.04 -13.25
C SER A 99 -15.26 -8.00 -13.38
N LYS A 100 -15.00 -9.31 -13.42
CA LYS A 100 -16.07 -10.34 -13.39
C LYS A 100 -16.91 -10.26 -12.12
N ARG A 101 -16.31 -9.91 -10.98
CA ARG A 101 -17.01 -9.80 -9.70
C ARG A 101 -17.83 -8.49 -9.61
N LEU A 102 -17.30 -7.40 -10.16
CA LEU A 102 -17.98 -6.09 -10.21
C LEU A 102 -19.21 -6.08 -11.12
N SER A 103 -19.27 -6.90 -12.17
CA SER A 103 -20.48 -7.02 -13.02
C SER A 103 -21.65 -7.77 -12.38
N ILE A 104 -21.45 -8.41 -11.22
CA ILE A 104 -22.50 -9.16 -10.50
C ILE A 104 -23.13 -8.31 -9.38
N GLN A 105 -22.51 -7.19 -9.01
CA GLN A 105 -23.01 -6.24 -8.00
C GLN A 105 -23.74 -5.02 -8.61
N GLY A 106 -24.13 -5.11 -9.88
CA GLY A 106 -24.94 -4.10 -10.59
C GLY A 106 -26.40 -4.47 -10.63
#